data_AF-A0A1Z2KZ14-F1
#
_entry.id   AF-A0A1Z2KZ14-F1
#
_cell.length_a   1.000
_cell.length_b   1.000
_cell.length_c   1.000
_cell.angle_alpha   90.00
_cell.angle_beta   90.00
_cell.angle_gamma   90.00
#
_symmetry.space_group_name_H-M   'P 1'
#
loop_
_entity.id
_entity.type
_entity.pdbx_description
1 polymer ?
#
loop_
_entity_poly.entity_id
_entity_poly.type
_entity_poly.pdbx_seq_one_letter_code
_entity_poly.pdbx_strand_id
1 'polypeptide(L)' 'MTQEAVPEETVPAQAAPAQQGAPKGLLQQMEELMAALNADLSQLDADLQSPGEHSAHSGGGGAG' A
#
# COMPACT_ATOMS: atom_id res chain seq x y z
N MET A 1 16.82 33.68 42.90
CA MET A 1 16.79 34.62 41.76
C MET A 1 16.76 33.80 40.48
N THR A 2 15.82 34.14 39.61
CA THR A 2 15.36 33.50 38.37
C THR A 2 16.42 33.26 37.30
N GLN A 3 16.33 32.14 36.58
CA GLN A 3 16.25 32.20 35.12
C GLN A 3 15.53 30.98 34.54
N GLU A 4 14.32 31.25 34.06
CA GLU A 4 13.62 30.49 33.04
C GLU A 4 14.35 30.66 31.70
N ALA A 5 14.49 29.58 30.94
CA ALA A 5 14.54 29.64 29.48
C ALA A 5 14.18 28.24 28.97
N VAL A 6 12.93 28.09 28.53
CA VAL A 6 12.48 26.98 27.70
C VAL A 6 12.77 27.38 26.26
N PRO A 7 13.62 26.65 25.51
CA PRO A 7 13.49 26.62 24.07
C PRO A 7 12.54 25.47 23.74
N GLU A 8 11.29 25.81 23.49
CA GLU A 8 10.49 25.05 22.52
C GLU A 8 11.14 25.22 21.14
N GLU A 9 10.95 24.21 20.29
CA GLU A 9 11.46 24.09 18.92
C GLU A 9 12.96 23.71 18.86
N THR A 10 13.32 22.50 18.46
CA THR A 10 13.05 21.97 17.13
C THR A 10 12.90 20.47 17.21
N VAL A 11 11.81 19.94 16.65
CA VAL A 11 11.66 18.51 16.38
C VAL A 11 12.63 18.18 15.25
N PRO A 12 13.72 17.40 15.47
CA PRO A 12 14.24 16.67 14.35
C PRO A 12 13.29 15.49 14.16
N ALA A 13 12.53 15.55 13.07
CA ALA A 13 11.95 14.37 12.42
C ALA A 13 13.09 13.43 11.99
N GLN A 14 13.80 12.89 12.96
CA GLN A 14 14.69 11.77 12.77
C GLN A 14 13.77 10.56 12.81
N ALA A 15 13.37 10.14 11.61
CA ALA A 15 12.89 8.79 11.38
C ALA A 15 13.81 7.85 12.15
N ALA A 16 13.34 7.37 13.30
CA ALA A 16 14.01 6.29 14.01
C ALA A 16 14.15 5.17 12.97
N PRO A 17 15.34 4.55 12.84
CA PRO A 17 15.49 3.43 11.91
C PRO A 17 14.43 2.43 12.31
N ALA A 18 13.50 2.14 11.39
CA ALA A 18 12.46 1.14 11.61
C ALA A 18 13.18 -0.14 11.98
N GLN A 19 13.25 -0.42 13.28
CA GLN A 19 13.88 -1.61 13.81
C GLN A 19 13.12 -2.76 13.15
N GLN A 20 13.83 -3.54 12.33
CA GLN A 20 13.32 -4.63 11.49
C GLN A 20 12.72 -5.82 12.30
N GLY A 21 12.25 -5.57 13.52
CA GLY A 21 11.59 -6.51 14.41
C GLY A 21 10.61 -5.88 15.40
N ALA A 22 10.26 -4.59 15.28
CA ALA A 22 9.10 -4.07 16.00
C ALA A 22 7.81 -4.64 15.37
N PRO A 23 6.80 -5.04 16.16
CA PRO A 23 5.51 -5.45 15.59
C PRO A 23 5.04 -4.32 14.68
N LYS A 24 4.66 -4.64 13.44
CA LYS A 24 4.29 -3.65 12.42
C LYS A 24 3.45 -2.57 13.07
N GLY A 25 3.93 -1.33 13.02
CA GLY A 25 3.16 -0.21 13.57
C GLY A 25 1.79 -0.19 12.90
N LEU A 26 0.75 0.18 13.65
CA LEU A 26 -0.63 0.20 13.12
C LEU A 26 -0.72 0.92 11.76
N LEU A 27 0.04 2.00 11.58
CA LEU A 27 0.11 2.72 10.31
C LEU A 27 0.66 1.87 9.16
N GLN A 28 1.76 1.15 9.38
CA GLN A 28 2.33 0.23 8.38
C GLN A 28 1.35 -0.91 8.06
N GLN A 29 0.64 -1.43 9.06
CA GLN A 29 -0.41 -2.42 8.83
C GLN A 29 -1.57 -1.85 7.99
N MET A 30 -1.95 -0.58 8.22
CA MET A 30 -2.96 0.10 7.42
C MET A 30 -2.49 0.35 5.98
N GLU A 31 -1.23 0.73 5.78
CA GLU A 31 -0.63 0.90 4.45
C GLU A 31 -0.61 -0.41 3.66
N GLU A 32 -0.20 -1.51 4.28
CA GLU A 32 -0.23 -2.84 3.66
C GLU A 32 -1.65 -3.27 3.29
N LEU A 33 -2.62 -3.01 4.18
CA LEU A 33 -4.04 -3.30 3.89
C LEU A 33 -4.56 -2.46 2.72
N MET A 34 -4.26 -1.16 2.69
CA MET A 34 -4.65 -0.29 1.57
C MET A 34 -3.99 -0.73 0.26
N ALA A 35 -2.73 -1.14 0.27
CA ALA A 35 -2.03 -1.64 -0.91
C ALA A 35 -2.66 -2.93 -1.44
N ALA A 36 -2.99 -3.88 -0.55
CA ALA A 36 -3.68 -5.12 -0.92
C ALA A 36 -5.06 -4.82 -1.55
N LEU A 37 -5.85 -3.95 -0.91
CA LEU A 37 -7.16 -3.55 -1.44
C LEU A 37 -7.04 -2.83 -2.80
N ASN A 38 -6.04 -1.98 -2.97
CA ASN A 38 -5.82 -1.30 -4.24
C ASN A 38 -5.40 -2.26 -5.37
N ALA A 39 -4.60 -3.28 -5.05
CA ALA A 39 -4.26 -4.32 -6.01
C ALA A 39 -5.51 -5.10 -6.45
N ASP A 40 -6.37 -5.48 -5.50
CA ASP A 40 -7.62 -6.19 -5.80
C ASP A 40 -8.56 -5.35 -6.67
N LEU A 41 -8.69 -4.05 -6.39
CA LEU A 41 -9.49 -3.14 -7.20
C LEU A 41 -8.91 -2.94 -8.61
N SER A 42 -7.58 -2.85 -8.73
CA SER A 42 -6.92 -2.74 -10.03
C SER A 42 -7.08 -4.01 -10.87
N GLN A 43 -7.12 -5.19 -10.24
CA GLN A 43 -7.41 -6.46 -10.94
C GLN A 43 -8.86 -6.50 -11.41
N LEU A 44 -9.81 -6.09 -10.56
CA LEU A 44 -11.21 -6.02 -10.93
C LEU A 44 -11.46 -5.03 -12.07
N ASP A 45 -10.80 -3.87 -12.05
CA ASP A 45 -10.89 -2.88 -13.14
C ASP A 45 -10.35 -3.45 -14.46
N ALA A 46 -9.23 -4.18 -14.43
CA ALA A 46 -8.67 -4.84 -15.61
C ALA A 46 -9.59 -5.94 -16.18
N ASP A 47 -10.23 -6.73 -15.32
CA ASP A 47 -11.24 -7.74 -15.69
C ASP A 47 -12.46 -7.08 -16.36
N LEU A 48 -12.98 -6.00 -15.75
CA LEU A 48 -14.10 -5.23 -16.30
C LEU A 48 -13.78 -4.53 -17.63
N GLN A 49 -12.51 -4.15 -17.84
CA GLN A 49 -12.03 -3.57 -19.10
C GLN A 49 -11.78 -4.63 -20.19
N SER A 50 -11.57 -5.89 -19.81
CA SER A 50 -11.26 -7.00 -20.73
C SER A 50 -12.27 -8.15 -20.65
N PRO A 51 -13.60 -7.90 -20.73
CA PRO A 51 -14.62 -8.94 -20.60
C PRO A 51 -14.60 -9.96 -21.75
N GLY A 52 -13.78 -9.73 -22.80
CA GLY A 52 -13.67 -10.57 -23.99
C GLY A 52 -12.50 -11.58 -24.01
N GLU A 53 -11.46 -11.43 -23.19
CA GLU A 53 -10.28 -12.31 -23.26
C GLU A 53 -10.50 -13.67 -22.58
N HIS A 54 -11.40 -13.73 -21.59
CA HIS A 54 -11.81 -14.97 -20.93
C HIS A 54 -12.67 -15.89 -21.82
N SER A 55 -13.32 -15.37 -22.86
CA SER A 55 -14.06 -16.19 -23.85
C SER A 55 -13.17 -16.70 -24.98
N ALA A 56 -12.10 -15.98 -25.33
CA ALA A 56 -11.27 -16.33 -26.47
C ALA A 56 -10.29 -17.50 -26.19
N HIS A 57 -9.88 -17.71 -24.94
CA HIS A 57 -8.99 -18.83 -24.57
C HIS A 57 -9.70 -20.19 -24.38
N SER A 58 -11.03 -20.24 -24.57
CA SER A 58 -11.84 -21.47 -24.47
C SER A 58 -12.45 -21.92 -25.82
N GLY A 59 -12.39 -21.10 -26.88
CA GLY A 59 -13.05 -21.40 -28.16
C GLY A 59 -12.16 -21.46 -29.41
N GLY A 60 -10.88 -21.08 -29.31
CA GLY A 60 -9.98 -20.96 -30.46
C GLY A 60 -9.29 -22.27 -30.85
N GLY A 61 -10.05 -23.32 -31.17
CA GLY A 61 -9.50 -24.64 -31.46
C GLY A 61 -10.26 -25.42 -32.53
N GLY A 62 -10.12 -25.02 -33.80
CA GLY A 62 -10.22 -25.93 -34.94
C GLY A 62 -11.51 -25.86 -35.77
N ALA A 63 -11.39 -25.29 -36.98
CA ALA A 63 -11.65 -26.00 -38.24
C ALA A 63 -11.24 -25.07 -39.40
N GLY A 64 -10.16 -25.45 -40.06
CA GLY A 64 -9.92 -25.09 -41.46
C GLY A 64 -10.64 -26.03 -42.40
#